data_AF-A0A2Z5EHH4-F1
#
_entry.id   AF-A0A2Z5EHH4-F1
#
_cell.length_a   1.000
_cell.length_b   1.000
_cell.length_c   1.000
_cell.angle_alpha   90.00
_cell.angle_beta   90.00
_cell.angle_gamma   90.00
#
_symmetry.space_group_name_H-M   'P 1'
#
loop_
_entity.id
_entity.type
_entity.pdbx_description
1 polymer ?
#
loop_
_entity_poly.entity_id
_entity_poly.type
_entity_poly.pdbx_seq_one_letter_code
_entity_poly.pdbx_strand_id
1 'polypeptide(L)'
;MPRTLSERVADLETAALKSEGAQFAVHDLVARMLARLPDADVREMIEDLIEHADELDGQLGADRLVGYNDEMRSISEEIEHARQLPKGVFARLLRA
;
A
#
# COMPACT_ATOMS: atom_id res chain seq x y z
N MET A 1 -9.28 18.98 33.29
CA MET A 1 -10.53 19.07 32.49
C MET A 1 -10.52 17.89 31.53
N PRO A 2 -11.58 17.07 31.44
CA PRO A 2 -11.67 16.05 30.39
C PRO A 2 -11.72 16.74 29.01
N ARG A 3 -11.08 16.13 28.01
CA ARG A 3 -11.12 16.66 26.63
C ARG A 3 -12.56 16.70 26.12
N THR A 4 -12.88 17.74 25.38
CA THR A 4 -14.15 17.88 24.68
C THR A 4 -14.28 16.83 23.57
N LEU A 5 -15.51 16.57 23.11
CA LEU A 5 -15.74 15.68 21.97
C LEU A 5 -15.04 16.18 20.71
N SER A 6 -15.04 17.50 20.48
CA SER A 6 -14.40 18.12 19.31
C SER A 6 -12.88 17.91 19.30
N GLU A 7 -12.22 18.08 20.44
CA GLU A 7 -10.78 17.80 20.56
C GLU A 7 -10.45 16.33 20.28
N ARG A 8 -11.30 15.40 20.75
CA ARG A 8 -11.12 13.96 20.49
C ARG A 8 -11.32 13.60 19.02
N VAL A 9 -12.27 14.23 18.33
CA VAL A 9 -12.48 14.02 16.90
C VAL A 9 -11.28 14.57 16.10
N ALA A 10 -10.81 15.77 16.41
CA ALA A 10 -9.63 16.34 15.76
C ALA A 10 -8.36 15.49 15.97
N ASP A 11 -8.20 14.91 17.17
CA ASP A 11 -7.11 13.95 17.45
C ASP A 11 -7.23 12.69 16.56
N LEU A 12 -8.44 12.16 16.38
CA LEU A 12 -8.68 10.99 15.52
C LEU A 12 -8.45 11.29 14.04
N GLU A 13 -8.91 12.44 13.54
CA GLU A 13 -8.66 12.88 12.17
C GLU A 13 -7.15 13.06 11.92
N THR A 14 -6.45 13.69 12.86
CA THR A 14 -4.99 13.86 12.79
C THR A 14 -4.28 12.50 12.80
N ALA A 15 -4.74 11.55 13.63
CA ALA A 15 -4.18 10.21 13.67
C ALA A 15 -4.45 9.44 12.37
N ALA A 16 -5.64 9.58 11.79
CA ALA A 16 -6.01 8.96 10.52
C ALA A 16 -5.12 9.46 9.38
N LEU A 17 -4.92 10.78 9.25
CA LEU A 17 -4.04 11.37 8.22
C LEU A 17 -2.58 10.90 8.36
N LYS A 18 -2.09 10.77 9.60
CA LYS A 18 -0.73 10.24 9.85
C LYS A 18 -0.63 8.76 9.48
N SER A 19 -1.66 7.98 9.79
CA SER A 19 -1.74 6.56 9.42
C SER A 19 -1.76 6.39 7.91
N GLU A 20 -2.57 7.19 7.21
CA GLU A 20 -2.67 7.21 5.75
C GLU A 20 -1.30 7.54 5.11
N GLY A 21 -0.62 8.60 5.57
CA GLY A 21 0.72 8.92 5.10
C GLY A 21 1.76 7.81 5.34
N ALA A 22 1.65 7.09 6.46
CA ALA A 22 2.50 5.94 6.74
C ALA A 22 2.18 4.76 5.81
N GLN A 23 0.90 4.51 5.52
CA GLN A 23 0.46 3.49 4.57
C GLN A 23 0.98 3.78 3.17
N PHE A 24 0.89 5.03 2.69
CA PHE A 24 1.51 5.44 1.42
C PHE A 24 3.02 5.18 1.37
N ALA A 25 3.75 5.46 2.45
CA ALA A 25 5.19 5.20 2.48
C ALA A 25 5.52 3.69 2.42
N VAL A 26 4.71 2.85 3.08
CA VAL A 26 4.86 1.39 3.04
C VAL A 26 4.52 0.86 1.66
N HIS A 27 3.43 1.34 1.06
CA HIS A 27 3.03 1.04 -0.31
C HIS A 27 4.19 1.27 -1.29
N ASP A 28 4.73 2.49 -1.32
CA ASP A 28 5.83 2.88 -2.22
C ASP A 28 7.05 1.99 -2.03
N LEU A 29 7.39 1.68 -0.77
CA LEU A 29 8.52 0.84 -0.43
C LEU A 29 8.33 -0.60 -0.95
N VAL A 30 7.17 -1.19 -0.68
CA VAL A 30 6.83 -2.55 -1.10
C VAL A 30 6.84 -2.65 -2.62
N ALA A 31 6.19 -1.72 -3.31
CA ALA A 31 6.14 -1.71 -4.77
C ALA A 31 7.55 -1.61 -5.38
N ARG A 32 8.41 -0.73 -4.86
CA ARG A 32 9.82 -0.60 -5.31
C ARG A 32 10.66 -1.84 -5.02
N MET A 33 10.38 -2.56 -3.94
CA MET A 33 11.07 -3.81 -3.62
C MET A 33 10.64 -4.92 -4.58
N LEU A 34 9.34 -5.12 -4.76
CA LEU A 34 8.76 -6.15 -5.64
C LEU A 34 9.06 -5.89 -7.12
N ALA A 35 9.17 -4.63 -7.55
CA ALA A 35 9.59 -4.25 -8.91
C ALA A 35 10.99 -4.74 -9.33
N ARG A 36 11.78 -5.28 -8.39
CA ARG A 36 13.12 -5.85 -8.62
C ARG A 36 13.10 -7.37 -8.80
N LEU A 37 11.99 -8.02 -8.43
CA LEU A 37 11.81 -9.46 -8.54
C LEU A 37 11.24 -9.82 -9.93
N PRO A 38 11.36 -11.09 -10.35
CA PRO A 38 10.71 -11.60 -11.56
C PRO A 38 9.19 -11.35 -11.55
N ASP A 39 8.63 -11.10 -12.73
CA ASP A 39 7.21 -10.79 -12.89
C ASP A 39 6.28 -11.91 -12.45
N ALA A 40 6.61 -13.15 -12.84
CA ALA A 40 5.83 -14.33 -12.48
C ALA A 40 5.71 -14.50 -10.96
N ASP A 41 6.84 -14.48 -10.25
CA ASP A 41 6.90 -14.65 -8.79
C ASP A 41 6.08 -13.58 -8.04
N VAL A 42 6.07 -12.35 -8.54
CA VAL A 42 5.31 -11.25 -7.93
C VAL A 42 3.81 -11.41 -8.17
N ARG A 43 3.41 -11.87 -9.37
CA ARG A 43 1.98 -12.12 -9.65
C ARG A 43 1.44 -13.25 -8.80
N GLU A 44 2.16 -14.36 -8.71
CA GLU A 44 1.80 -15.51 -7.86
C GLU A 44 1.64 -15.07 -6.40
N MET A 45 2.60 -14.29 -5.87
CA MET A 45 2.52 -13.77 -4.50
C MET A 45 1.30 -12.86 -4.26
N ILE A 46 0.94 -12.02 -5.23
CA ILE A 46 -0.22 -11.12 -5.11
C ILE A 46 -1.53 -11.90 -5.19
N GLU A 47 -1.61 -12.88 -6.10
CA GLU A 47 -2.76 -13.78 -6.23
C GLU A 47 -2.98 -14.55 -4.90
N ASP A 48 -1.93 -15.15 -4.34
CA ASP A 48 -1.98 -15.85 -3.04
C ASP A 48 -2.45 -14.92 -1.91
N LEU A 49 -2.01 -13.66 -1.89
CA LEU A 49 -2.40 -12.70 -0.87
C LEU A 49 -3.86 -12.25 -0.99
N ILE A 50 -4.41 -12.19 -2.21
CA ILE A 50 -5.81 -11.89 -2.46
C ILE A 50 -6.67 -13.10 -2.06
N GLU A 51 -6.28 -14.31 -2.45
CA GLU A 51 -6.97 -15.54 -2.06
C GLU A 51 -7.01 -15.69 -0.53
N HIS A 52 -5.89 -15.43 0.15
CA HIS A 52 -5.83 -15.46 1.59
C HIS A 52 -6.75 -14.41 2.24
N ALA A 53 -6.95 -13.26 1.59
CA ALA A 53 -7.86 -12.23 2.10
C ALA A 53 -9.31 -12.72 2.16
N ASP A 54 -9.73 -13.49 1.15
CA ASP A 54 -11.07 -14.09 1.10
C ASP A 54 -11.26 -15.11 2.25
N GLU A 55 -10.21 -15.83 2.65
CA GLU A 55 -10.21 -16.71 3.83
C GLU A 55 -10.34 -15.94 5.15
N LEU A 56 -9.95 -14.66 5.17
CA LEU A 56 -10.01 -13.77 6.32
C LEU A 56 -11.33 -12.99 6.43
N ASP A 57 -12.26 -13.13 5.48
CA ASP A 57 -13.54 -12.38 5.44
C ASP A 57 -14.30 -12.43 6.78
N GLY A 58 -14.36 -13.61 7.40
CA GLY A 58 -15.02 -13.81 8.70
C GLY A 58 -14.34 -13.11 9.89
N GLN A 59 -13.09 -12.67 9.76
CA GLN A 59 -12.31 -12.02 10.83
C GLN A 59 -12.13 -10.52 10.60
N LEU A 60 -11.95 -10.11 9.35
CA LEU A 60 -11.70 -8.72 8.97
C LEU A 60 -13.01 -7.92 8.90
N GLY A 61 -14.08 -8.54 8.40
CA GLY A 61 -15.32 -7.88 8.02
C GLY A 61 -15.23 -7.20 6.66
N ALA A 62 -16.37 -7.12 5.98
CA ALA A 62 -16.47 -6.75 4.56
C ALA A 62 -15.72 -5.45 4.18
N ASP A 63 -15.87 -4.37 4.96
CA ASP A 63 -15.23 -3.08 4.63
C ASP A 63 -13.70 -3.15 4.68
N ARG A 64 -13.14 -3.95 5.60
CA ARG A 64 -11.70 -4.12 5.70
C ARG A 64 -11.16 -5.01 4.58
N LEU A 65 -11.95 -5.99 4.14
CA LEU A 65 -11.60 -6.84 3.01
C LEU A 65 -11.59 -6.04 1.70
N VAL A 66 -12.56 -5.14 1.49
CA VAL A 66 -12.56 -4.20 0.35
C VAL A 66 -11.29 -3.37 0.35
N GLY A 67 -10.94 -2.74 1.48
CA GLY A 67 -9.71 -1.94 1.58
C GLY A 67 -8.44 -2.74 1.35
N TYR A 68 -8.38 -3.99 1.82
CA TYR A 68 -7.26 -4.89 1.54
C TYR A 68 -7.10 -5.17 0.04
N ASN A 69 -8.19 -5.53 -0.63
CA ASN A 69 -8.18 -5.88 -2.05
C ASN A 69 -7.86 -4.66 -2.92
N ASP A 70 -8.37 -3.48 -2.57
CA ASP A 70 -8.04 -2.23 -3.25
C ASP A 70 -6.55 -1.88 -3.08
N GLU A 71 -5.97 -2.09 -1.89
CA GLU A 71 -4.54 -1.88 -1.65
C GLU A 71 -3.67 -2.86 -2.45
N MET A 72 -4.03 -4.15 -2.51
CA MET A 72 -3.29 -5.14 -3.32
C MET A 72 -3.31 -4.78 -4.81
N ARG A 73 -4.45 -4.32 -5.32
CA ARG A 73 -4.55 -3.82 -6.70
C ARG A 73 -3.66 -2.60 -6.92
N SER A 74 -3.72 -1.62 -6.01
CA SER A 74 -2.94 -0.39 -6.12
C SER A 74 -1.44 -0.66 -6.09
N ILE A 75 -0.97 -1.55 -5.19
CA ILE A 75 0.44 -1.98 -5.14
C ILE A 75 0.85 -2.66 -6.45
N SER A 76 -0.02 -3.47 -7.06
CA SER A 76 0.25 -4.11 -8.36
C SER A 76 0.50 -3.07 -9.45
N GLU A 77 -0.34 -2.03 -9.53
CA GLU A 77 -0.20 -0.94 -10.49
C GLU A 77 1.11 -0.16 -10.27
N GLU A 78 1.47 0.13 -9.01
CA GLU A 78 2.71 0.85 -8.70
C GLU A 78 3.96 -0.01 -8.98
N ILE A 79 3.90 -1.33 -8.83
CA ILE A 79 4.99 -2.24 -9.24
C ILE A 79 5.23 -2.12 -10.74
N GLU A 80 4.17 -2.14 -11.55
CA GLU A 80 4.26 -1.99 -13.00
C GLU A 80 4.87 -0.64 -13.37
N HIS A 81 4.41 0.44 -12.74
CA HIS A 81 4.97 1.78 -12.91
C HIS A 81 6.47 1.81 -12.56
N ALA A 82 6.84 1.30 -11.38
CA ALA A 82 8.22 1.27 -10.90
C ALA A 82 9.15 0.42 -11.78
N ARG A 83 8.63 -0.59 -12.47
CA ARG A 83 9.39 -1.40 -13.45
C ARG A 83 9.71 -0.64 -14.74
N GLN A 84 8.83 0.27 -15.16
CA GLN A 84 8.99 1.09 -16.35
C GLN A 84 9.96 2.27 -16.14
N LEU A 85 10.18 2.68 -14.88
CA LEU A 85 11.16 3.72 -14.57
C LEU A 85 12.58 3.29 -14.99
N PRO A 86 13.36 4.18 -15.63
CA PRO A 86 14.71 3.85 -16.07
C PRO A 86 15.54 3.36 -14.89
N LYS A 87 16.16 2.18 -15.03
CA LYS A 87 17.04 1.59 -14.01
C LYS A 87 18.49 2.00 -14.28
N GLY A 88 19.23 2.40 -13.24
CA GLY A 88 20.69 2.62 -13.32
C GLY A 88 21.16 4.08 -13.53
N VAL A 89 22.38 4.25 -14.03
CA VAL A 89 23.10 5.55 -14.13
C VAL A 89 22.30 6.62 -14.89
N PHE A 90 21.49 6.23 -15.88
CA PHE A 90 20.66 7.13 -16.67
C PHE A 90 19.54 7.83 -15.87
N ALA A 91 18.99 7.18 -14.84
CA ALA A 91 17.99 7.82 -13.96
C ALA A 91 18.61 8.88 -13.03
N ARG A 92 19.91 8.77 -12.74
CA ARG A 92 20.65 9.80 -11.97
C ARG A 92 20.96 11.03 -12.81
N LEU A 93 21.17 10.87 -14.12
CA LEU A 93 21.41 11.97 -15.06
C LEU A 93 20.15 12.80 -15.35
N LEU A 94 18.96 12.20 -15.28
CA LEU A 94 17.68 12.90 -15.46
C LEU A 94 17.23 13.74 -14.25
N ARG A 95 17.93 13.66 -13.12
CA ARG A 95 17.69 14.46 -11.90
C ARG A 95 18.73 15.56 -11.67
N ALA A 96 19.71 15.72 -12.57
CA ALA A 96 20.73 16.77 -12.54
C ALA A 96 20.43 17.81 -13.63
#